data_AF-A0A1I2AIH4-F1
#
_entry.id   AF-A0A1I2AIH4-F1
#
_cell.length_a   1.000
_cell.length_b   1.000
_cell.length_c   1.000
_cell.angle_alpha   90.00
_cell.angle_beta   90.00
_cell.angle_gamma   90.00
#
_symmetry.space_group_name_H-M   'P 1'
#
loop_
_entity.id
_entity.type
_entity.pdbx_description
1 polymer ?
#
loop_
_entity_poly.entity_id
_entity_poly.type
_entity_poly.pdbx_seq_one_letter_code
_entity_poly.pdbx_strand_id
1 'polypeptide(L)'
;MSSNQTPNKTKWISKFTLSFLAIVGAVDSVLHIILPLFPYKLNQYILPIGMSSLIIGIVFSIGLPFYWHYKEKNNFIDSQKYYIWLITILRYWLAFYISTFGFEKLFDVNFAYSYHIEDSLVNTLTGQELTWKYYGHSYYLTVIIGLFQIIGSILLLFRRTTLLGVITLLPVQLNILLINLFYGIGPLTTFISIIMVLGLSYLLLERKEEIINFFRHYKNTLPTVGNKKLRNSIRFLCILIPFLFVFYYSYDVRKSQKYFGKWEVEKMTRNGEIVSEKAWEKDALAWKLIYFEERGKLLFCPNPNMYVDSASIFMKYNYDDNKNRLKVISYEINPENPDTILVQISKFKDKSMQWEMIFNKDTIQMELKKENL
;
A
#
# COMPACT_ATOMS: atom_id res chain seq x y z
N MET A 1 -17.86 33.46 -36.24
CA MET A 1 -16.74 32.81 -36.96
C MET A 1 -16.88 31.30 -36.78
N SER A 2 -17.36 30.61 -37.82
CA SER A 2 -17.50 29.17 -37.85
C SER A 2 -16.12 28.52 -37.87
N SER A 3 -15.68 27.94 -36.74
CA SER A 3 -14.55 27.03 -36.74
C SER A 3 -14.97 25.77 -37.50
N ASN A 4 -14.53 25.64 -38.75
CA ASN A 4 -14.50 24.38 -39.46
C ASN A 4 -13.60 23.41 -38.68
N GLN A 5 -14.16 22.73 -37.68
CA GLN A 5 -13.57 21.53 -37.13
C GLN A 5 -13.80 20.44 -38.17
N THR A 6 -12.74 20.09 -38.90
CA THR A 6 -12.70 18.83 -39.64
C THR A 6 -13.12 17.71 -38.68
N PRO A 7 -14.01 16.78 -39.09
CA PRO A 7 -14.41 15.67 -38.23
C PRO A 7 -13.14 14.88 -37.93
N ASN A 8 -12.67 15.01 -36.69
CA ASN A 8 -11.41 14.45 -36.24
C ASN A 8 -11.57 12.92 -36.29
N LYS A 9 -11.20 12.30 -37.41
CA LYS A 9 -11.37 10.85 -37.61
C LYS A 9 -10.66 10.14 -36.46
N THR A 10 -11.45 9.50 -35.60
CA THR A 10 -10.94 8.86 -34.39
C THR A 10 -10.05 7.68 -34.77
N LYS A 11 -8.82 7.66 -34.25
CA LYS A 11 -7.87 6.56 -34.50
C LYS A 11 -8.51 5.23 -34.08
N TRP A 12 -8.29 4.17 -34.86
CA TRP A 12 -8.83 2.83 -34.60
C TRP A 12 -8.56 2.35 -33.16
N ILE A 13 -7.36 2.59 -32.64
CA ILE A 13 -6.96 2.24 -31.26
C ILE A 13 -7.86 2.92 -30.21
N SER A 14 -8.29 4.16 -30.44
CA SER A 14 -9.19 4.89 -29.53
C SER A 14 -10.60 4.30 -29.56
N LYS A 15 -11.07 3.88 -30.74
CA LYS A 15 -12.36 3.20 -30.88
C LYS A 15 -12.36 1.86 -30.16
N PHE A 16 -11.28 1.10 -30.29
CA PHE A 16 -11.09 -0.18 -29.62
C PHE A 16 -11.05 -0.02 -28.10
N THR A 17 -10.18 0.84 -27.59
CA THR A 17 -10.06 1.05 -26.13
C THR A 17 -11.37 1.56 -25.52
N LEU A 18 -12.05 2.51 -26.15
CA LEU A 18 -13.34 2.99 -25.66
C LEU A 18 -14.42 1.91 -25.68
N SER A 19 -14.50 1.12 -26.76
CA SER A 19 -15.47 0.03 -26.87
C SER A 19 -15.21 -1.03 -25.79
N PHE A 20 -13.95 -1.44 -25.62
CA PHE A 20 -13.54 -2.40 -24.60
C PHE A 20 -13.90 -1.92 -23.19
N LEU A 21 -13.45 -0.72 -22.80
CA LEU A 21 -13.68 -0.17 -21.46
C LEU A 21 -15.16 0.09 -21.18
N ALA A 22 -15.92 0.57 -22.16
CA ALA A 22 -17.34 0.84 -21.98
C ALA A 22 -18.17 -0.46 -21.88
N ILE A 23 -17.93 -1.43 -22.76
CA ILE A 23 -18.75 -2.64 -22.86
C ILE A 23 -18.39 -3.65 -21.78
N VAL A 24 -17.11 -3.99 -21.63
CA VAL A 24 -16.68 -5.03 -20.68
C VAL A 24 -17.00 -4.61 -19.25
N GLY A 25 -16.71 -3.35 -18.88
CA GLY A 25 -17.05 -2.82 -17.56
C GLY A 25 -18.56 -2.73 -17.31
N ALA A 26 -19.36 -2.33 -18.31
CA ALA A 26 -20.81 -2.31 -18.17
C ALA A 26 -21.40 -3.71 -17.99
N VAL A 27 -20.96 -4.69 -18.79
CA VAL A 27 -21.39 -6.09 -18.64
C VAL A 27 -21.02 -6.61 -17.26
N ASP A 28 -19.77 -6.41 -16.82
CA ASP A 28 -19.31 -6.85 -15.50
C ASP A 28 -20.14 -6.23 -14.36
N SER A 29 -20.46 -4.93 -14.46
CA SER A 29 -21.27 -4.23 -13.45
C SER A 29 -22.68 -4.80 -13.31
N VAL A 30 -23.31 -5.20 -14.42
CA VAL A 30 -24.62 -5.86 -14.40
C VAL A 30 -24.52 -7.23 -13.74
N LEU A 31 -23.45 -7.97 -14.03
CA LEU A 31 -23.26 -9.33 -13.52
C LEU A 31 -22.99 -9.40 -12.03
N HIS A 32 -22.09 -8.56 -11.52
CA HIS A 32 -21.67 -8.68 -10.13
C HIS A 32 -22.59 -7.93 -9.16
N ILE A 33 -23.34 -6.92 -9.62
CA ILE A 33 -24.21 -6.12 -8.75
C ILE A 33 -25.67 -6.49 -8.92
N ILE A 34 -26.16 -6.63 -10.15
CA ILE A 34 -27.60 -6.82 -10.40
C ILE A 34 -27.97 -8.30 -10.31
N LEU A 35 -27.12 -9.19 -10.82
CA LEU A 35 -27.45 -10.62 -10.89
C LEU A 35 -27.60 -11.29 -9.50
N PRO A 36 -26.81 -10.96 -8.46
CA PRO A 36 -27.01 -11.50 -7.11
C PRO A 36 -28.31 -11.05 -6.43
N LEU A 37 -29.01 -10.03 -6.94
CA LEU A 37 -30.31 -9.60 -6.42
C LEU A 37 -31.45 -10.55 -6.83
N PHE A 38 -31.20 -11.47 -7.78
CA PHE A 38 -32.21 -12.44 -8.21
C PHE A 38 -32.41 -13.58 -7.19
N PRO A 39 -33.59 -14.21 -7.16
CA PRO A 39 -33.90 -15.29 -6.23
C PRO A 39 -32.88 -16.44 -6.23
N TYR A 40 -32.64 -17.03 -5.06
CA TYR A 40 -31.64 -18.10 -4.84
C TYR A 40 -31.72 -19.27 -5.84
N LYS A 41 -32.92 -19.63 -6.32
CA LYS A 41 -33.10 -20.70 -7.33
C LYS A 41 -32.37 -20.44 -8.65
N LEU A 42 -32.10 -19.16 -8.97
CA LEU A 42 -31.37 -18.75 -10.16
C LEU A 42 -29.85 -18.69 -9.93
N ASN A 43 -29.39 -18.76 -8.66
CA ASN A 43 -27.99 -18.56 -8.28
C ASN A 43 -27.03 -19.57 -8.97
N GLN A 44 -27.48 -20.81 -9.15
CA GLN A 44 -26.70 -21.85 -9.87
C GLN A 44 -26.39 -21.48 -11.33
N TYR A 45 -27.19 -20.62 -11.96
CA TYR A 45 -26.99 -20.17 -13.32
C TYR A 45 -26.24 -18.84 -13.42
N ILE A 46 -26.09 -18.11 -12.30
CA ILE A 46 -25.45 -16.77 -12.25
C ILE A 46 -24.01 -16.84 -12.73
N LEU A 47 -23.22 -17.77 -12.20
CA LEU A 47 -21.82 -17.91 -12.55
C LEU A 47 -21.61 -18.27 -14.04
N PRO A 48 -22.24 -19.32 -14.60
CA PRO A 48 -22.05 -19.65 -16.02
C PRO A 48 -22.62 -18.58 -16.96
N ILE A 49 -23.77 -17.95 -16.64
CA ILE A 49 -24.31 -16.84 -17.44
C ILE A 49 -23.37 -15.63 -17.38
N GLY A 50 -22.82 -15.34 -16.20
CA GLY A 50 -21.86 -14.25 -16.00
C GLY A 50 -20.58 -14.43 -16.81
N MET A 51 -19.96 -15.60 -16.71
CA MET A 51 -18.76 -15.89 -17.51
C MET A 51 -19.05 -15.85 -19.01
N SER A 52 -20.19 -16.39 -19.44
CA SER A 52 -20.58 -16.39 -20.86
C SER A 52 -20.82 -14.99 -21.40
N SER A 53 -21.51 -14.14 -20.63
CA SER A 53 -21.80 -12.76 -21.03
C SER A 53 -20.55 -11.86 -21.02
N LEU A 54 -19.60 -12.07 -20.09
CA LEU A 54 -18.29 -11.42 -20.15
C LEU A 54 -17.53 -11.77 -21.43
N ILE A 55 -17.48 -13.06 -21.80
CA ILE A 55 -16.85 -13.52 -23.05
C ILE A 55 -17.53 -12.86 -24.25
N ILE A 56 -18.87 -12.84 -24.29
CA ILE A 56 -19.64 -12.19 -25.36
C ILE A 56 -19.33 -10.67 -25.40
N GLY A 57 -19.26 -10.01 -24.24
CA GLY A 57 -18.92 -8.59 -24.14
C GLY A 57 -17.53 -8.28 -24.67
N ILE A 58 -16.54 -9.12 -24.34
CA ILE A 58 -15.17 -9.00 -24.86
C ILE A 58 -15.17 -9.19 -26.39
N VAL A 59 -15.80 -10.24 -26.91
CA VAL A 59 -15.87 -10.49 -28.35
C VAL A 59 -16.59 -9.35 -29.08
N PHE A 60 -17.70 -8.86 -28.54
CA PHE A 60 -18.44 -7.73 -29.08
C PHE A 60 -17.61 -6.44 -29.09
N SER A 61 -16.84 -6.19 -28.03
CA SER A 61 -15.95 -5.03 -27.93
C SER A 61 -14.80 -5.06 -28.94
N ILE A 62 -14.39 -6.25 -29.41
CA ILE A 62 -13.41 -6.42 -30.49
C ILE A 62 -14.07 -6.16 -31.85
N GLY A 63 -15.28 -6.69 -32.09
CA GLY A 63 -15.99 -6.57 -33.37
C GLY A 63 -16.55 -5.17 -33.66
N LEU A 64 -17.06 -4.48 -32.63
CA LEU A 64 -17.70 -3.16 -32.77
C LEU A 64 -16.77 -2.09 -33.40
N PRO A 65 -15.49 -1.95 -33.01
CA PRO A 65 -14.54 -1.04 -33.65
C PRO A 65 -14.34 -1.29 -35.15
N PHE A 66 -14.28 -2.55 -35.59
CA PHE A 66 -14.16 -2.89 -37.02
C PHE A 66 -15.42 -2.47 -37.78
N TYR A 67 -16.59 -2.81 -37.24
CA TYR A 67 -17.87 -2.40 -37.82
C TYR A 67 -18.01 -0.87 -37.90
N TRP A 68 -17.68 -0.17 -36.80
CA TRP A 68 -17.71 1.28 -36.72
C TRP A 68 -16.73 1.90 -37.72
N HIS A 69 -15.50 1.40 -37.81
CA HIS A 69 -14.50 1.92 -38.75
C HIS A 69 -14.91 1.71 -40.22
N TYR A 70 -15.47 0.53 -40.55
CA TYR A 70 -16.00 0.24 -41.88
C TYR A 70 -17.17 1.17 -42.27
N LYS A 71 -18.16 1.31 -41.38
CA LYS A 71 -19.32 2.18 -41.57
C LYS A 71 -18.94 3.66 -41.70
N GLU A 72 -17.97 4.12 -40.91
CA GLU A 72 -17.44 5.49 -40.97
C GLU A 72 -16.73 5.77 -42.31
N LYS A 73 -15.90 4.83 -42.79
CA LYS A 73 -15.21 4.98 -44.08
C LYS A 73 -16.18 5.13 -45.25
N ASN A 74 -17.32 4.43 -45.17
CA ASN A 74 -18.36 4.46 -46.19
C ASN A 74 -19.43 5.55 -45.96
N ASN A 75 -19.21 6.49 -45.02
CA ASN A 75 -20.14 7.57 -44.66
C ASN A 75 -21.56 7.10 -44.28
N PHE A 76 -21.72 5.85 -43.85
CA PHE A 76 -23.03 5.32 -43.48
C PHE A 76 -23.51 5.75 -42.10
N ILE A 77 -22.61 6.23 -41.22
CA ILE A 77 -22.99 6.62 -39.87
C ILE A 77 -22.18 7.79 -39.34
N ASP A 78 -22.81 8.57 -38.47
CA ASP A 78 -22.17 9.57 -37.62
C ASP A 78 -21.33 8.92 -36.50
N SER A 79 -20.02 9.02 -36.65
CA SER A 79 -19.01 8.52 -35.69
C SER A 79 -19.10 9.21 -34.33
N GLN A 80 -19.52 10.48 -34.31
CA GLN A 80 -19.62 11.28 -33.09
C GLN A 80 -20.72 10.74 -32.16
N LYS A 81 -21.83 10.26 -32.74
CA LYS A 81 -22.93 9.66 -31.96
C LYS A 81 -22.46 8.41 -31.20
N TYR A 82 -21.75 7.48 -31.85
CA TYR A 82 -21.20 6.29 -31.19
C TYR A 82 -20.23 6.64 -30.07
N TYR A 83 -19.34 7.58 -30.34
CA TYR A 83 -18.40 8.07 -29.34
C TYR A 83 -19.11 8.60 -28.09
N ILE A 84 -20.13 9.45 -28.28
CA ILE A 84 -20.93 10.01 -27.18
C ILE A 84 -21.68 8.92 -26.41
N TRP A 85 -22.21 7.90 -27.08
CA TRP A 85 -22.87 6.80 -26.39
C TRP A 85 -21.88 5.99 -25.54
N LEU A 86 -20.75 5.58 -26.12
CA LEU A 86 -19.76 4.78 -25.41
C LEU A 86 -19.10 5.54 -24.26
N ILE A 87 -18.78 6.83 -24.42
CA ILE A 87 -18.24 7.65 -23.33
C ILE A 87 -19.26 7.81 -22.19
N THR A 88 -20.54 7.91 -22.53
CA THR A 88 -21.62 8.00 -21.55
C THR A 88 -21.76 6.68 -20.80
N ILE A 89 -21.76 5.55 -21.51
CA ILE A 89 -21.80 4.22 -20.90
C ILE A 89 -20.60 4.04 -19.95
N LEU A 90 -19.38 4.35 -20.42
CA LEU A 90 -18.16 4.29 -19.63
C LEU A 90 -18.30 5.06 -18.31
N ARG A 91 -18.74 6.31 -18.39
CA ARG A 91 -18.86 7.20 -17.23
C ARG A 91 -19.92 6.71 -16.24
N TYR A 92 -21.05 6.24 -16.73
CA TYR A 92 -22.17 5.81 -15.88
C TYR A 92 -21.88 4.49 -15.19
N TRP A 93 -21.30 3.50 -15.89
CA TRP A 93 -20.95 2.25 -15.23
C TRP A 93 -19.82 2.46 -14.22
N LEU A 94 -18.81 3.30 -14.51
CA LEU A 94 -17.76 3.66 -13.54
C LEU A 94 -18.36 4.28 -12.28
N ALA A 95 -19.24 5.27 -12.44
CA ALA A 95 -19.92 5.91 -11.32
C ALA A 95 -20.74 4.91 -10.50
N PHE A 96 -21.51 4.05 -11.16
CA PHE A 96 -22.33 3.04 -10.51
C PHE A 96 -21.49 2.02 -9.73
N TYR A 97 -20.47 1.45 -10.37
CA TYR A 97 -19.65 0.39 -9.76
C TYR A 97 -18.78 0.92 -8.62
N ILE A 98 -18.12 2.07 -8.81
CA ILE A 98 -17.28 2.69 -7.77
C ILE A 98 -18.13 3.17 -6.60
N SER A 99 -19.32 3.73 -6.85
CA SER A 99 -20.22 4.13 -5.75
C SER A 99 -20.73 2.93 -4.96
N THR A 100 -20.98 1.78 -5.59
CA THR A 100 -21.36 0.54 -4.90
C THR A 100 -20.30 0.14 -3.86
N PHE A 101 -19.03 0.07 -4.27
CA PHE A 101 -17.94 -0.16 -3.31
C PHE A 101 -17.78 0.94 -2.25
N GLY A 102 -18.14 2.18 -2.58
CA GLY A 102 -18.14 3.28 -1.62
C GLY A 102 -19.21 3.11 -0.56
N PHE A 103 -20.41 2.69 -0.95
CA PHE A 103 -21.51 2.38 -0.02
C PHE A 103 -21.22 1.14 0.82
N GLU A 104 -20.64 0.08 0.24
CA GLU A 104 -20.23 -1.10 1.00
C GLU A 104 -19.23 -0.75 2.12
N LYS A 105 -18.32 0.21 1.88
CA LYS A 105 -17.42 0.74 2.92
C LYS A 105 -18.16 1.54 3.99
N LEU A 106 -19.19 2.30 3.59
CA LEU A 106 -19.98 3.09 4.52
C LEU A 106 -20.83 2.21 5.45
N PHE A 107 -21.37 1.12 4.93
CA PHE A 107 -22.20 0.17 5.67
C PHE A 107 -21.42 -1.00 6.29
N ASP A 108 -20.09 -0.94 6.30
CA ASP A 108 -19.20 -1.95 6.87
C ASP A 108 -19.42 -3.39 6.35
N VAL A 109 -19.75 -3.50 5.06
CA VAL A 109 -20.05 -4.80 4.42
C VAL A 109 -18.77 -5.55 4.06
N ASN A 110 -17.72 -4.84 3.66
CA ASN A 110 -16.52 -5.47 3.09
C ASN A 110 -15.47 -5.88 4.12
N PHE A 111 -15.32 -5.14 5.22
CA PHE A 111 -14.25 -5.35 6.21
C PHE A 111 -14.78 -5.87 7.54
N ALA A 112 -15.86 -6.66 7.47
CA ALA A 112 -16.50 -7.24 8.62
C ALA A 112 -15.53 -8.10 9.45
N TYR A 113 -15.77 -8.11 10.76
CA TYR A 113 -15.00 -8.89 11.72
C TYR A 113 -14.99 -10.38 11.37
N SER A 114 -13.81 -11.00 11.46
CA SER A 114 -13.62 -12.42 11.13
C SER A 114 -12.86 -13.13 12.25
N TYR A 115 -13.55 -14.03 12.96
CA TYR A 115 -13.00 -14.76 14.11
C TYR A 115 -11.70 -15.52 13.77
N HIS A 116 -11.64 -16.22 12.63
CA HIS A 116 -10.44 -16.98 12.26
C HIS A 116 -9.23 -16.09 11.93
N ILE A 117 -9.44 -14.88 11.41
CA ILE A 117 -8.38 -13.91 11.12
C ILE A 117 -7.83 -13.31 12.43
N GLU A 118 -8.67 -13.20 13.45
CA GLU A 118 -8.26 -12.72 14.77
C GLU A 118 -7.52 -13.78 15.58
N ASP A 119 -7.91 -15.04 15.46
CA ASP A 119 -7.26 -16.16 16.16
C ASP A 119 -5.95 -16.61 15.48
N SER A 120 -5.67 -16.14 14.26
CA SER A 120 -4.49 -16.49 13.49
C SER A 120 -3.29 -15.59 13.80
N LEU A 121 -2.09 -16.16 13.73
CA LEU A 121 -0.85 -15.38 13.82
C LEU A 121 -0.72 -14.46 12.60
N VAL A 122 -0.21 -13.24 12.83
CA VAL A 122 -0.11 -12.23 11.76
C VAL A 122 0.73 -12.72 10.57
N ASN A 123 1.77 -13.52 10.84
CA ASN A 123 2.66 -14.06 9.80
C ASN A 123 2.04 -15.21 8.99
N THR A 124 0.90 -15.78 9.42
CA THR A 124 0.19 -16.83 8.68
C THR A 124 -0.94 -16.29 7.82
N LEU A 125 -1.31 -15.02 7.98
CA LEU A 125 -2.38 -14.38 7.21
C LEU A 125 -1.99 -14.20 5.74
N THR A 126 -2.93 -14.46 4.85
CA THR A 126 -2.81 -14.10 3.43
C THR A 126 -2.80 -12.58 3.26
N GLY A 127 -2.30 -12.10 2.12
CA GLY A 127 -2.30 -10.66 1.82
C GLY A 127 -3.71 -10.04 1.84
N GLN A 128 -4.73 -10.80 1.45
CA GLN A 128 -6.12 -10.38 1.56
C GLN A 128 -6.61 -10.27 3.00
N GLU A 129 -6.40 -11.31 3.82
CA GLU A 129 -6.82 -11.29 5.23
C GLU A 129 -6.11 -10.16 6.00
N LEU A 130 -4.82 -9.95 5.75
CA LEU A 130 -4.05 -8.86 6.35
C LEU A 130 -4.60 -7.49 5.94
N THR A 131 -4.95 -7.33 4.67
CA THR A 131 -5.56 -6.09 4.16
C THR A 131 -6.92 -5.84 4.81
N TRP A 132 -7.75 -6.88 4.95
CA TRP A 132 -9.08 -6.77 5.54
C TRP A 132 -8.99 -6.48 7.04
N LYS A 133 -8.06 -7.12 7.75
CA LYS A 133 -7.75 -6.82 9.16
C LYS A 133 -7.30 -5.37 9.34
N TYR A 134 -6.42 -4.87 8.47
CA TYR A 134 -5.93 -3.49 8.51
C TYR A 134 -7.05 -2.46 8.29
N TYR A 135 -7.86 -2.62 7.24
CA TYR A 135 -8.95 -1.68 6.94
C TYR A 135 -10.15 -1.83 7.89
N GLY A 136 -10.38 -3.03 8.44
CA GLY A 136 -11.40 -3.29 9.46
C GLY A 136 -11.06 -2.68 10.82
N HIS A 137 -9.77 -2.52 11.15
CA HIS A 137 -9.36 -1.91 12.41
C HIS A 137 -9.82 -0.44 12.56
N SER A 138 -9.90 0.33 11.48
CA SER A 138 -10.30 1.75 11.51
C SER A 138 -11.47 2.02 10.57
N TYR A 139 -12.70 1.93 11.12
CA TYR A 139 -13.93 2.28 10.40
C TYR A 139 -13.89 3.71 9.83
N TYR A 140 -13.34 4.68 10.55
CA TYR A 140 -13.25 6.07 10.10
C TYR A 140 -12.42 6.23 8.81
N LEU A 141 -11.29 5.52 8.70
CA LEU A 141 -10.47 5.55 7.49
C LEU A 141 -11.24 4.96 6.31
N THR A 142 -11.89 3.83 6.53
CA THR A 142 -12.74 3.15 5.54
C THR A 142 -13.88 4.04 5.05
N VAL A 143 -14.55 4.75 5.96
CA VAL A 143 -15.61 5.71 5.63
C VAL A 143 -15.09 6.86 4.78
N ILE A 144 -13.94 7.45 5.12
CA ILE A 144 -13.36 8.55 4.34
C ILE A 144 -13.08 8.10 2.89
N ILE A 145 -12.49 6.91 2.72
CA ILE A 145 -12.25 6.33 1.39
C ILE A 145 -13.57 6.13 0.64
N GLY A 146 -14.58 5.57 1.32
CA GLY A 146 -15.93 5.39 0.76
C GLY A 146 -16.59 6.70 0.33
N LEU A 147 -16.44 7.77 1.12
CA LEU A 147 -16.96 9.09 0.78
C LEU A 147 -16.29 9.67 -0.46
N PHE A 148 -14.96 9.53 -0.61
CA PHE A 148 -14.29 9.94 -1.86
C PHE A 148 -14.79 9.17 -3.07
N GLN A 149 -15.05 7.87 -2.92
CA GLN A 149 -15.65 7.03 -3.98
C GLN A 149 -17.06 7.52 -4.33
N ILE A 150 -17.92 7.77 -3.35
CA ILE A 150 -19.30 8.22 -3.58
C ILE A 150 -19.33 9.62 -4.19
N ILE A 151 -18.63 10.59 -3.59
CA ILE A 151 -18.57 11.98 -4.08
C ILE A 151 -17.99 12.01 -5.49
N GLY A 152 -16.88 11.32 -5.73
CA GLY A 152 -16.27 11.23 -7.05
C GLY A 152 -17.20 10.62 -8.09
N SER A 153 -17.95 9.57 -7.73
CA SER A 153 -18.94 8.95 -8.61
C SER A 153 -20.11 9.88 -8.93
N ILE A 154 -20.64 10.61 -7.94
CA ILE A 154 -21.69 11.61 -8.17
C ILE A 154 -21.19 12.70 -9.14
N LEU A 155 -19.96 13.18 -8.96
CA LEU A 155 -19.34 14.16 -9.85
C LEU A 155 -19.15 13.63 -11.27
N LEU A 156 -18.92 12.32 -11.46
CA LEU A 156 -18.87 11.71 -12.78
C LEU A 156 -20.23 11.77 -13.50
N LEU A 157 -21.36 11.70 -12.81
CA LEU A 157 -22.68 11.68 -13.47
C LEU A 157 -22.95 12.96 -14.27
N PHE A 158 -22.53 14.12 -13.75
CA PHE A 158 -22.74 15.40 -14.42
C PHE A 158 -21.60 15.75 -15.39
N ARG A 159 -21.97 16.10 -16.62
CA ARG A 159 -21.03 16.48 -17.69
C ARG A 159 -20.09 17.63 -17.31
N ARG A 160 -20.56 18.54 -16.45
CA ARG A 160 -19.81 19.72 -15.99
C ARG A 160 -18.73 19.38 -14.96
N THR A 161 -18.94 18.35 -14.14
CA THR A 161 -18.05 17.99 -13.03
C THR A 161 -17.23 16.74 -13.31
N THR A 162 -17.30 16.18 -14.51
CA THR A 162 -16.59 14.93 -14.87
C THR A 162 -15.10 15.01 -14.57
N LEU A 163 -14.43 16.14 -14.87
CA LEU A 163 -13.00 16.28 -14.57
C LEU A 163 -12.70 16.22 -13.07
N LEU A 164 -13.53 16.87 -12.23
CA LEU A 164 -13.40 16.80 -10.77
C LEU A 164 -13.63 15.38 -10.26
N GLY A 165 -14.64 14.68 -10.80
CA GLY A 165 -14.89 13.27 -10.49
C GLY A 165 -13.68 12.39 -10.81
N VAL A 166 -13.10 12.54 -12.01
CA VAL A 166 -11.91 11.78 -12.42
C VAL A 166 -10.71 12.07 -11.54
N ILE A 167 -10.40 13.34 -11.24
CA ILE A 167 -9.26 13.72 -10.39
C ILE A 167 -9.44 13.23 -8.95
N THR A 168 -10.68 13.14 -8.47
CA THR A 168 -11.00 12.60 -7.14
C THR A 168 -10.86 11.07 -7.09
N LEU A 169 -11.41 10.38 -8.10
CA LEU A 169 -11.47 8.92 -8.10
C LEU A 169 -10.17 8.26 -8.53
N LEU A 170 -9.44 8.82 -9.49
CA LEU A 170 -8.27 8.15 -10.08
C LEU A 170 -7.18 7.82 -9.05
N PRO A 171 -6.79 8.71 -8.12
CA PRO A 171 -5.81 8.37 -7.08
C PRO A 171 -6.31 7.27 -6.13
N VAL A 172 -7.59 7.35 -5.72
CA VAL A 172 -8.21 6.35 -4.81
C VAL A 172 -8.26 4.99 -5.49
N GLN A 173 -8.75 4.94 -6.74
CA GLN A 173 -8.89 3.70 -7.49
C GLN A 173 -7.54 3.11 -7.88
N LEU A 174 -6.53 3.94 -8.16
CA LEU A 174 -5.16 3.49 -8.40
C LEU A 174 -4.58 2.87 -7.14
N ASN A 175 -4.77 3.46 -5.96
CA ASN A 175 -4.31 2.88 -4.71
C ASN A 175 -4.96 1.51 -4.45
N ILE A 176 -6.28 1.38 -4.67
CA ILE A 176 -6.99 0.10 -4.58
C ILE A 176 -6.41 -0.92 -5.55
N LEU A 177 -6.14 -0.54 -6.80
CA LEU A 177 -5.50 -1.43 -7.78
C LEU A 177 -4.12 -1.91 -7.31
N LEU A 178 -3.29 -1.02 -6.76
CA LEU A 178 -1.96 -1.39 -6.27
C LEU A 178 -2.06 -2.37 -5.10
N ILE A 179 -2.98 -2.13 -4.16
CA ILE A 179 -3.26 -3.08 -3.08
C ILE A 179 -3.66 -4.43 -3.66
N ASN A 180 -4.59 -4.44 -4.63
CA ASN A 180 -5.05 -5.68 -5.25
C ASN A 180 -3.93 -6.49 -5.90
N LEU A 181 -3.01 -5.82 -6.61
CA LEU A 181 -1.87 -6.45 -7.26
C LEU A 181 -0.81 -6.96 -6.27
N PHE A 182 -0.42 -6.14 -5.29
CA PHE A 182 0.70 -6.46 -4.41
C PHE A 182 0.33 -7.33 -3.22
N TYR A 183 -0.95 -7.33 -2.81
CA TYR A 183 -1.47 -8.20 -1.75
C TYR A 183 -2.19 -9.44 -2.28
N GLY A 184 -2.18 -9.66 -3.60
CA GLY A 184 -2.75 -10.87 -4.21
C GLY A 184 -4.25 -11.00 -4.03
N ILE A 185 -4.99 -9.88 -4.09
CA ILE A 185 -6.45 -9.88 -3.96
C ILE A 185 -7.05 -10.51 -5.22
N GLY A 186 -8.10 -11.31 -5.04
CA GLY A 186 -8.67 -12.22 -6.05
C GLY A 186 -8.69 -11.72 -7.51
N PRO A 187 -8.49 -12.61 -8.50
CA PRO A 187 -8.20 -12.24 -9.89
C PRO A 187 -9.30 -11.39 -10.56
N LEU A 188 -10.57 -11.66 -10.25
CA LEU A 188 -11.70 -10.88 -10.78
C LEU A 188 -11.70 -9.44 -10.23
N THR A 189 -11.49 -9.27 -8.92
CA THR A 189 -11.41 -7.96 -8.26
C THR A 189 -10.24 -7.14 -8.81
N THR A 190 -9.10 -7.79 -9.03
CA THR A 190 -7.93 -7.15 -9.67
C THR A 190 -8.25 -6.75 -11.11
N PHE A 191 -8.85 -7.63 -11.91
CA PHE A 191 -9.23 -7.34 -13.29
C PHE A 191 -10.17 -6.14 -13.41
N ILE A 192 -11.25 -6.08 -12.62
CA ILE A 192 -12.18 -4.96 -12.68
C ILE A 192 -11.54 -3.66 -12.18
N SER A 193 -10.64 -3.73 -11.20
CA SER A 193 -9.85 -2.58 -10.75
C SER A 193 -8.95 -2.01 -11.84
N ILE A 194 -8.35 -2.87 -12.67
CA ILE A 194 -7.58 -2.46 -13.86
C ILE A 194 -8.50 -1.73 -14.84
N ILE A 195 -9.67 -2.30 -15.17
CA ILE A 195 -10.62 -1.66 -16.09
C ILE A 195 -11.08 -0.31 -15.56
N MET A 196 -11.36 -0.18 -14.26
CA MET A 196 -11.75 1.09 -13.65
C MET A 196 -10.64 2.16 -13.75
N VAL A 197 -9.40 1.81 -13.42
CA VAL A 197 -8.26 2.74 -13.54
C VAL A 197 -8.04 3.15 -15.00
N LEU A 198 -8.11 2.20 -15.94
CA LEU A 198 -7.98 2.48 -17.36
C LEU A 198 -9.14 3.35 -17.88
N GLY A 199 -10.36 3.11 -17.42
CA GLY A 199 -11.54 3.91 -17.73
C GLY A 199 -11.42 5.36 -17.25
N LEU A 200 -11.06 5.56 -15.99
CA LEU A 200 -10.80 6.88 -15.42
C LEU A 200 -9.64 7.59 -16.14
N SER A 201 -8.57 6.85 -16.45
CA SER A 201 -7.42 7.37 -17.21
C SER A 201 -7.83 7.78 -18.64
N TYR A 202 -8.70 7.01 -19.28
CA TYR A 202 -9.24 7.35 -20.60
C TYR A 202 -10.04 8.66 -20.55
N LEU A 203 -10.94 8.81 -19.57
CA LEU A 203 -11.70 10.06 -19.35
C LEU A 203 -10.79 11.26 -19.05
N LEU A 204 -9.67 11.06 -18.36
CA LEU A 204 -8.67 12.11 -18.12
C LEU A 204 -7.97 12.51 -19.42
N LEU A 205 -7.52 11.52 -20.20
CA LEU A 205 -6.78 11.72 -21.44
C LEU A 205 -7.63 12.37 -22.54
N GLU A 206 -8.94 12.09 -22.57
CA GLU A 206 -9.89 12.77 -23.46
C GLU A 206 -9.85 14.29 -23.25
N ARG A 207 -9.73 14.74 -22.00
CA ARG A 207 -9.73 16.16 -21.62
C ARG A 207 -8.33 16.78 -21.53
N LYS A 208 -7.29 16.10 -22.02
CA LYS A 208 -5.90 16.57 -21.90
C LYS A 208 -5.69 17.99 -22.46
N GLU A 209 -6.34 18.32 -23.58
CA GLU A 209 -6.18 19.64 -24.22
C GLU A 209 -6.84 20.74 -23.37
N GLU A 210 -7.99 20.46 -22.77
CA GLU A 210 -8.67 21.37 -21.83
C GLU A 210 -7.79 21.63 -20.60
N ILE A 211 -7.18 20.58 -20.05
CA ILE A 211 -6.29 20.65 -18.88
C ILE A 211 -5.02 21.45 -19.21
N ILE A 212 -4.37 21.15 -20.34
CA ILE A 212 -3.18 21.89 -20.79
C ILE A 212 -3.52 23.35 -21.01
N ASN A 213 -4.65 23.64 -21.65
CA ASN A 213 -5.10 25.01 -21.87
C ASN A 213 -5.41 25.73 -20.56
N PHE A 214 -6.04 25.07 -19.58
CA PHE A 214 -6.27 25.63 -18.25
C PHE A 214 -4.95 26.09 -17.60
N PHE A 215 -3.93 25.22 -17.57
CA PHE A 215 -2.63 25.58 -16.99
C PHE A 215 -1.86 26.62 -17.80
N ARG A 216 -2.05 26.70 -19.11
CA ARG A 216 -1.46 27.76 -19.96
C ARG A 216 -2.07 29.13 -19.69
N HIS A 217 -3.38 29.19 -19.44
CA HIS A 217 -4.09 30.45 -19.19
C HIS A 217 -4.06 30.87 -17.72
N TYR A 218 -3.79 29.94 -16.81
CA TYR A 218 -3.62 30.23 -15.40
C TYR A 218 -2.44 31.19 -15.18
N LYS A 219 -2.73 32.46 -14.87
CA LYS A 219 -1.75 33.47 -14.53
C LYS A 219 -1.67 33.59 -13.01
N ASN A 220 -0.51 33.26 -12.45
CA ASN A 220 -0.25 33.57 -11.05
C ASN A 220 -0.02 35.08 -10.92
N THR A 221 -0.88 35.77 -10.17
CA THR A 221 -0.82 37.22 -9.95
C THR A 221 0.14 37.61 -8.82
N LEU A 222 0.69 36.63 -8.10
CA LEU A 222 1.59 36.88 -6.98
C LEU A 222 3.00 37.27 -7.49
N PRO A 223 3.64 38.29 -6.87
CA PRO A 223 4.98 38.72 -7.25
C PRO A 223 6.01 37.62 -6.99
N THR A 224 6.98 37.47 -7.90
CA THR A 224 8.06 36.51 -7.69
C THR A 224 9.10 37.06 -6.73
N VAL A 225 9.44 36.29 -5.69
CA VAL A 225 10.53 36.63 -4.76
C VAL A 225 11.88 36.14 -5.33
N GLY A 226 12.88 37.03 -5.32
CA GLY A 226 14.26 36.74 -5.71
C GLY A 226 14.51 36.47 -7.20
N ASN A 227 15.78 36.23 -7.55
CA ASN A 227 16.19 35.93 -8.93
C ASN A 227 15.86 34.47 -9.32
N LYS A 228 15.63 34.22 -10.62
CA LYS A 228 15.35 32.90 -11.21
C LYS A 228 16.39 31.85 -10.84
N LYS A 229 17.69 32.22 -10.80
CA LYS A 229 18.77 31.30 -10.41
C LYS A 229 18.59 30.82 -8.97
N LEU A 230 18.46 31.75 -8.02
CA LEU A 230 18.24 31.44 -6.60
C LEU A 230 17.02 30.55 -6.39
N ARG A 231 15.89 30.85 -7.06
CA ARG A 231 14.68 30.04 -6.95
C ARG A 231 14.86 28.61 -7.46
N ASN A 232 15.57 28.43 -8.57
CA ASN A 232 15.86 27.08 -9.07
C ASN A 232 16.85 26.33 -8.17
N SER A 233 17.84 27.02 -7.59
CA SER A 233 18.72 26.45 -6.58
C SER A 233 17.95 26.00 -5.34
N ILE A 234 17.04 26.82 -4.82
CA ILE A 234 16.19 26.44 -3.67
C ILE A 234 15.33 25.22 -4.02
N ARG A 235 14.67 25.20 -5.19
CA ARG A 235 13.88 24.03 -5.64
C ARG A 235 14.71 22.74 -5.67
N PHE A 236 15.94 22.82 -6.17
CA PHE A 236 16.87 21.70 -6.18
C PHE A 236 17.27 21.28 -4.77
N LEU A 237 17.65 22.24 -3.91
CA LEU A 237 18.03 21.99 -2.52
C LEU A 237 16.89 21.41 -1.68
N CYS A 238 15.64 21.82 -1.92
CA CYS A 238 14.45 21.26 -1.25
C CYS A 238 14.27 19.76 -1.52
N ILE A 239 14.81 19.24 -2.62
CA ILE A 239 14.81 17.80 -2.93
C ILE A 239 16.11 17.15 -2.47
N LEU A 240 17.25 17.82 -2.74
CA LEU A 240 18.58 17.28 -2.45
C LEU A 240 18.84 17.13 -0.94
N ILE A 241 18.48 18.11 -0.12
CA ILE A 241 18.79 18.09 1.31
C ILE A 241 18.08 16.92 2.01
N PRO A 242 16.76 16.71 1.87
CA PRO A 242 16.10 15.53 2.43
C PRO A 242 16.70 14.22 1.90
N PHE A 243 17.03 14.16 0.61
CA PHE A 243 17.68 12.98 0.02
C PHE A 243 19.03 12.67 0.68
N LEU A 244 19.93 13.65 0.79
CA LEU A 244 21.24 13.47 1.42
C LEU A 244 21.11 13.14 2.91
N PHE A 245 20.18 13.79 3.61
CA PHE A 245 19.90 13.51 5.02
C PHE A 245 19.46 12.05 5.23
N VAL A 246 18.49 11.58 4.47
CA VAL A 246 18.01 10.18 4.55
C VAL A 246 19.09 9.22 4.07
N PHE A 247 19.85 9.55 3.03
CA PHE A 247 20.95 8.72 2.53
C PHE A 247 22.03 8.51 3.59
N TYR A 248 22.46 9.59 4.25
CA TYR A 248 23.39 9.55 5.38
C TYR A 248 22.82 8.71 6.53
N TYR A 249 21.57 8.97 6.95
CA TYR A 249 20.93 8.24 8.04
C TYR A 249 20.72 6.74 7.71
N SER A 250 20.45 6.41 6.45
CA SER A 250 20.28 5.01 6.00
C SER A 250 21.55 4.18 6.12
N TYR A 251 22.73 4.82 6.11
CA TYR A 251 24.01 4.13 6.29
C TYR A 251 24.15 3.55 7.71
N ASP A 252 23.73 4.29 8.74
CA ASP A 252 23.75 3.80 10.11
C ASP A 252 22.71 2.70 10.36
N VAL A 253 21.55 2.74 9.70
CA VAL A 253 20.58 1.64 9.71
C VAL A 253 21.21 0.36 9.15
N ARG A 254 21.90 0.44 8.00
CA ARG A 254 22.55 -0.73 7.38
C ARG A 254 23.63 -1.36 8.27
N LYS A 255 24.39 -0.57 9.04
CA LYS A 255 25.38 -1.10 10.00
C LYS A 255 24.74 -2.01 11.06
N SER A 256 23.52 -1.70 11.50
CA SER A 256 22.81 -2.51 12.50
C SER A 256 22.43 -3.91 12.01
N GLN A 257 22.43 -4.16 10.69
CA GLN A 257 22.03 -5.45 10.10
C GLN A 257 22.94 -6.62 10.47
N LYS A 258 24.22 -6.38 10.80
CA LYS A 258 25.18 -7.44 11.16
C LYS A 258 24.68 -8.30 12.33
N TYR A 259 24.08 -7.65 13.33
CA TYR A 259 23.55 -8.31 14.52
C TYR A 259 22.03 -8.45 14.50
N PHE A 260 21.34 -7.77 13.58
CA PHE A 260 19.88 -7.75 13.50
C PHE A 260 19.28 -9.15 13.56
N GLY A 261 18.24 -9.30 14.38
CA GLY A 261 17.51 -10.55 14.57
C GLY A 261 17.28 -10.90 16.03
N LYS A 262 16.61 -12.04 16.23
CA LYS A 262 16.30 -12.63 17.54
C LYS A 262 17.44 -13.56 17.95
N TRP A 263 17.99 -13.33 19.15
CA TRP A 263 19.08 -14.14 19.71
C TRP A 263 18.63 -14.80 21.01
N GLU A 264 18.77 -16.11 21.08
CA GLU A 264 18.52 -16.91 22.26
C GLU A 264 19.75 -16.93 23.17
N VAL A 265 19.53 -16.78 24.48
CA VAL A 265 20.55 -16.90 25.52
C VAL A 265 20.62 -18.37 25.95
N GLU A 266 21.49 -19.16 25.32
CA GLU A 266 21.67 -20.58 25.63
C GLU A 266 22.25 -20.77 27.05
N LYS A 267 23.15 -19.87 27.47
CA LYS A 267 23.76 -19.90 28.79
C LYS A 267 24.00 -18.49 29.31
N MET A 268 23.68 -18.26 30.58
CA MET A 268 23.97 -17.01 31.27
C MET A 268 24.65 -17.31 32.61
N THR A 269 25.74 -16.61 32.92
CA THR A 269 26.34 -16.58 34.25
C THR A 269 26.30 -15.17 34.82
N ARG A 270 26.05 -15.05 36.13
CA ARG A 270 26.08 -13.80 36.88
C ARG A 270 27.04 -13.98 38.06
N ASN A 271 28.07 -13.15 38.13
CA ASN A 271 29.14 -13.23 39.14
C ASN A 271 29.82 -14.62 39.22
N GLY A 272 29.92 -15.31 38.08
CA GLY A 272 30.50 -16.66 38.00
C GLY A 272 29.53 -17.80 38.27
N GLU A 273 28.32 -17.53 38.78
CA GLU A 273 27.29 -18.54 39.01
C GLU A 273 26.36 -18.68 37.79
N ILE A 274 25.95 -19.91 37.48
CA ILE A 274 25.04 -20.19 36.36
C ILE A 274 23.62 -19.76 36.75
N VAL A 275 23.00 -18.89 35.93
CA VAL A 275 21.60 -18.49 36.10
C VAL A 275 20.71 -19.66 35.68
N SER A 276 19.85 -20.12 36.60
CA SER A 276 18.93 -21.23 36.36
C SER A 276 17.99 -20.96 35.18
N GLU A 277 17.62 -22.01 34.44
CA GLU A 277 16.70 -21.90 33.30
C GLU A 277 15.34 -21.31 33.65
N LYS A 278 14.84 -21.50 34.88
CA LYS A 278 13.54 -20.98 35.33
C LYS A 278 13.64 -19.66 36.09
N ALA A 279 14.83 -19.07 36.21
CA ALA A 279 15.03 -17.83 36.96
C ALA A 279 14.21 -16.66 36.38
N TRP A 280 13.95 -16.66 35.07
CA TRP A 280 13.18 -15.62 34.38
C TRP A 280 11.74 -15.45 34.89
N GLU A 281 11.17 -16.45 35.56
CA GLU A 281 9.83 -16.36 36.15
C GLU A 281 9.77 -15.38 37.33
N LYS A 282 10.90 -15.13 37.99
CA LYS A 282 11.00 -14.31 39.21
C LYS A 282 12.04 -13.19 39.13
N ASP A 283 13.00 -13.31 38.21
CA ASP A 283 14.08 -12.35 37.99
C ASP A 283 13.99 -11.77 36.57
N ALA A 284 13.61 -10.49 36.46
CA ALA A 284 13.53 -9.77 35.18
C ALA A 284 14.90 -9.60 34.49
N LEU A 285 16.01 -9.76 35.23
CA LEU A 285 17.37 -9.70 34.70
C LEU A 285 17.90 -11.08 34.25
N ALA A 286 17.11 -12.16 34.39
CA ALA A 286 17.45 -13.46 33.84
C ALA A 286 16.99 -13.56 32.38
N TRP A 287 17.69 -12.86 31.49
CA TRP A 287 17.30 -12.74 30.08
C TRP A 287 17.40 -14.08 29.34
N LYS A 288 16.41 -14.34 28.49
CA LYS A 288 16.35 -15.52 27.62
C LYS A 288 16.41 -15.16 26.14
N LEU A 289 15.94 -13.98 25.78
CA LEU A 289 15.96 -13.46 24.42
C LEU A 289 16.57 -12.07 24.38
N ILE A 290 17.40 -11.83 23.38
CA ILE A 290 17.92 -10.52 23.04
C ILE A 290 17.52 -10.21 21.59
N TYR A 291 16.73 -9.16 21.40
CA TYR A 291 16.34 -8.69 20.09
C TYR A 291 17.26 -7.56 19.67
N PHE A 292 18.00 -7.78 18.58
CA PHE A 292 18.72 -6.71 17.90
C PHE A 292 17.82 -6.14 16.83
N GLU A 293 17.41 -4.92 17.08
CA GLU A 293 16.50 -4.17 16.23
C GLU A 293 17.27 -3.11 15.44
N GLU A 294 16.66 -2.68 14.34
CA GLU A 294 17.23 -1.62 13.52
C GLU A 294 17.46 -0.33 14.33
N ARG A 295 18.41 0.49 13.88
CA ARG A 295 18.76 1.79 14.48
C ARG A 295 19.40 1.67 15.87
N GLY A 296 20.20 0.62 16.07
CA GLY A 296 20.98 0.44 17.29
C GLY A 296 20.10 0.17 18.52
N LYS A 297 18.98 -0.51 18.32
CA LYS A 297 18.01 -0.83 19.37
C LYS A 297 18.26 -2.26 19.88
N LEU A 298 18.24 -2.44 21.19
CA LEU A 298 18.46 -3.73 21.84
C LEU A 298 17.36 -3.93 22.87
N LEU A 299 16.65 -5.05 22.80
CA LEU A 299 15.61 -5.42 23.78
C LEU A 299 16.04 -6.70 24.49
N PHE A 300 16.15 -6.63 25.81
CA PHE A 300 16.43 -7.78 26.65
C PHE A 300 15.13 -8.29 27.24
N CYS A 301 14.74 -9.51 26.87
CA CYS A 301 13.49 -10.12 27.30
C CYS A 301 13.78 -11.37 28.17
N PRO A 302 13.23 -11.44 29.40
CA PRO A 302 13.35 -12.62 30.25
C PRO A 302 12.49 -13.78 29.75
N ASN A 303 11.34 -13.53 29.12
CA ASN A 303 10.45 -14.58 28.65
C ASN A 303 11.00 -15.24 27.36
N PRO A 304 11.17 -16.58 27.31
CA PRO A 304 11.69 -17.29 26.14
C PRO A 304 10.68 -17.47 25.00
N ASN A 305 9.38 -17.36 25.28
CA ASN A 305 8.32 -17.73 24.34
C ASN A 305 7.69 -16.53 23.63
N MET A 306 7.57 -15.40 24.32
CA MET A 306 6.94 -14.20 23.77
C MET A 306 7.61 -12.94 24.31
N TYR A 307 7.62 -11.89 23.49
CA TYR A 307 8.05 -10.57 23.93
C TYR A 307 7.04 -9.99 24.93
N VAL A 308 7.52 -9.56 26.09
CA VAL A 308 6.72 -8.93 27.15
C VAL A 308 7.32 -7.57 27.48
N ASP A 309 6.67 -6.50 27.03
CA ASP A 309 7.19 -5.14 27.13
C ASP A 309 7.47 -4.72 28.58
N SER A 310 6.53 -5.00 29.50
CA SER A 310 6.65 -4.62 30.92
C SER A 310 7.78 -5.31 31.69
N ALA A 311 8.29 -6.42 31.18
CA ALA A 311 9.38 -7.19 31.79
C ALA A 311 10.70 -7.06 31.00
N SER A 312 10.65 -6.43 29.83
CA SER A 312 11.81 -6.27 28.96
C SER A 312 12.52 -4.96 29.27
N ILE A 313 13.81 -4.90 28.95
CA ILE A 313 14.61 -3.68 29.09
C ILE A 313 15.07 -3.25 27.71
N PHE A 314 14.75 -2.01 27.34
CA PHE A 314 15.24 -1.38 26.13
C PHE A 314 16.58 -0.66 26.39
N MET A 315 17.56 -1.00 25.57
CA MET A 315 18.86 -0.36 25.54
C MET A 315 19.18 0.06 24.10
N LYS A 316 20.11 1.00 23.97
CA LYS A 316 20.71 1.33 22.68
C LYS A 316 22.07 0.67 22.58
N TYR A 317 22.56 0.43 21.38
CA TYR A 317 23.91 -0.04 21.18
C TYR A 317 24.58 0.72 20.04
N ASN A 318 25.86 1.01 20.23
CA ASN A 318 26.78 1.43 19.19
C ASN A 318 27.83 0.34 19.02
N TYR A 319 28.25 0.13 17.78
CA TYR A 319 29.19 -0.94 17.47
C TYR A 319 30.50 -0.39 16.89
N ASP A 320 31.62 -0.94 17.33
CA ASP A 320 32.94 -0.70 16.78
C ASP A 320 33.40 -1.93 15.99
N ASP A 321 33.23 -1.86 14.66
CA ASP A 321 33.57 -2.95 13.73
C ASP A 321 35.03 -3.40 13.82
N ASN A 322 35.93 -2.47 14.11
CA ASN A 322 37.37 -2.74 14.12
C ASN A 322 37.81 -3.49 15.39
N LYS A 323 37.01 -3.46 16.45
CA LYS A 323 37.38 -4.02 17.76
C LYS A 323 36.50 -5.17 18.23
N ASN A 324 35.49 -5.57 17.47
CA ASN A 324 34.46 -6.54 17.89
C ASN A 324 33.86 -6.20 19.27
N ARG A 325 33.62 -4.91 19.51
CA ARG A 325 33.07 -4.40 20.78
C ARG A 325 31.72 -3.74 20.55
N LEU A 326 30.78 -4.04 21.44
CA LEU A 326 29.50 -3.33 21.52
C LEU A 326 29.54 -2.39 22.72
N LYS A 327 29.16 -1.14 22.47
CA LYS A 327 28.90 -0.16 23.51
C LYS A 327 27.39 -0.11 23.70
N VAL A 328 26.89 -0.80 24.71
CA VAL A 328 25.47 -0.78 25.09
C VAL A 328 25.23 0.41 26.01
N ILE A 329 24.12 1.11 25.80
CA ILE A 329 23.74 2.33 26.51
C ILE A 329 22.38 2.03 27.14
N SER A 330 22.34 2.00 28.47
CA SER A 330 21.16 1.68 29.28
C SER A 330 20.19 2.87 29.36
N TYR A 331 19.56 3.18 28.23
CA TYR A 331 18.78 4.39 28.07
C TYR A 331 17.56 4.46 29.01
N GLU A 332 16.89 3.34 29.30
CA GLU A 332 15.70 3.33 30.17
C GLU A 332 15.98 3.46 31.66
N ILE A 333 17.16 3.03 32.13
CA ILE A 333 17.46 2.98 33.57
C ILE A 333 17.72 4.40 34.11
N ASN A 334 18.41 5.22 33.33
CA ASN A 334 18.63 6.63 33.66
C ASN A 334 18.61 7.49 32.38
N PRO A 335 17.44 8.00 31.97
CA PRO A 335 17.32 8.78 30.74
C PRO A 335 18.12 10.08 30.74
N GLU A 336 18.37 10.69 31.92
CA GLU A 336 19.12 11.94 32.05
C GLU A 336 20.63 11.72 31.94
N ASN A 337 21.15 10.62 32.51
CA ASN A 337 22.56 10.22 32.45
C ASN A 337 22.67 8.71 32.23
N PRO A 338 22.52 8.22 30.99
CA PRO A 338 22.44 6.78 30.72
C PRO A 338 23.81 6.12 30.91
N ASP A 339 23.84 5.03 31.67
CA ASP A 339 25.06 4.27 31.88
C ASP A 339 25.49 3.58 30.57
N THR A 340 26.79 3.65 30.32
CA THR A 340 27.43 2.96 29.21
C THR A 340 28.00 1.64 29.71
N ILE A 341 27.49 0.54 29.15
CA ILE A 341 27.95 -0.82 29.38
C ILE A 341 28.84 -1.23 28.20
N LEU A 342 30.11 -1.53 28.49
CA LEU A 342 31.00 -2.11 27.49
C LEU A 342 30.74 -3.62 27.43
N VAL A 343 30.30 -4.09 26.26
CA VAL A 343 30.07 -5.50 25.97
C VAL A 343 31.19 -5.98 25.05
N GLN A 344 31.99 -6.91 25.56
CA GLN A 344 33.01 -7.58 24.77
C GLN A 344 32.37 -8.76 24.03
N ILE A 345 32.45 -8.75 22.70
CA ILE A 345 32.01 -9.90 21.89
C ILE A 345 33.22 -10.78 21.60
N SER A 346 33.08 -12.06 21.88
CA SER A 346 34.03 -13.09 21.45
C SER A 346 33.32 -14.20 20.68
N LYS A 347 34.10 -14.97 19.91
CA LYS A 347 33.64 -16.12 19.12
C LYS A 347 32.43 -15.83 18.20
N PHE A 348 32.34 -14.62 17.64
CA PHE A 348 31.30 -14.29 16.66
C PHE A 348 31.51 -15.14 15.40
N LYS A 349 30.64 -16.14 15.20
CA LYS A 349 30.58 -16.99 14.02
C LYS A 349 29.14 -16.97 13.52
N ASP A 350 28.79 -15.98 12.68
CA ASP A 350 27.50 -15.71 12.00
C ASP A 350 26.19 -15.89 12.79
N LYS A 351 25.98 -17.03 13.44
CA LYS A 351 24.83 -17.40 14.26
C LYS A 351 25.14 -17.64 15.74
N SER A 352 26.39 -17.54 16.18
CA SER A 352 26.74 -17.67 17.60
C SER A 352 27.70 -16.58 18.06
N MET A 353 27.54 -16.09 19.28
CA MET A 353 28.47 -15.15 19.90
C MET A 353 28.49 -15.29 21.42
N GLN A 354 29.60 -14.88 22.03
CA GLN A 354 29.74 -14.85 23.49
C GLN A 354 29.91 -13.40 23.94
N TRP A 355 29.16 -13.03 24.97
CA TRP A 355 29.14 -11.70 25.55
C TRP A 355 29.71 -11.73 26.94
N GLU A 356 30.50 -10.71 27.26
CA GLU A 356 30.97 -10.42 28.60
C GLU A 356 30.78 -8.93 28.88
N MET A 357 30.14 -8.60 30.00
CA MET A 357 29.86 -7.23 30.39
C MET A 357 29.72 -7.07 31.90
N ILE A 358 29.87 -5.84 32.38
CA ILE A 358 29.56 -5.46 33.76
C ILE A 358 28.27 -4.64 33.75
N PHE A 359 27.24 -5.15 34.42
CA PHE A 359 25.92 -4.52 34.50
C PHE A 359 25.51 -4.40 35.97
N ASN A 360 25.20 -3.19 36.45
CA ASN A 360 24.84 -2.94 37.85
C ASN A 360 25.84 -3.52 38.89
N LYS A 361 27.14 -3.48 38.57
CA LYS A 361 28.26 -4.08 39.34
C LYS A 361 28.35 -5.61 39.30
N ASP A 362 27.42 -6.28 38.64
CA ASP A 362 27.50 -7.71 38.38
C ASP A 362 28.28 -8.02 37.10
N THR A 363 29.11 -9.05 37.13
CA THR A 363 29.76 -9.59 35.93
C THR A 363 28.80 -10.56 35.26
N ILE A 364 28.37 -10.24 34.04
CA ILE A 364 27.45 -11.06 33.24
C ILE A 364 28.21 -11.65 32.05
N GLN A 365 28.12 -12.97 31.88
CA GLN A 365 28.55 -13.64 30.65
C GLN A 365 27.39 -14.38 30.02
N MET A 366 27.24 -14.28 28.70
CA MET A 366 26.17 -14.90 27.95
C MET A 366 26.69 -15.61 26.69
N GLU A 367 26.13 -16.78 26.41
CA GLU A 367 26.29 -17.48 25.14
C GLU A 367 25.00 -17.29 24.33
N LEU A 368 25.13 -16.68 23.16
CA LEU A 368 24.01 -16.24 22.33
C LEU A 368 24.00 -17.00 21.01
N LYS A 369 22.80 -17.38 20.57
CA LYS A 369 22.57 -18.04 19.29
C LYS A 369 21.43 -17.39 18.52
N LYS A 370 21.66 -17.11 17.25
CA LYS A 370 20.68 -16.46 16.38
C LYS A 370 19.63 -17.47 15.93
N GLU A 371 18.37 -17.11 16.10
CA GLU A 371 17.23 -17.90 15.61
C GLU A 371 17.16 -17.78 14.08
N ASN A 372 16.86 -18.89 13.40
CA ASN A 372 16.63 -18.86 11.96
C ASN A 372 15.25 -18.26 11.72
N LEU A 373 15.19 -17.19 10.92
CA LEU A 373 13.94 -16.59 10.44
C LEU A 373 13.17 -17.53 9.51
#